data_AF-F8CM96-F1
#
_entry.id   AF-F8CM96-F1
#
_cell.length_a   1.000
_cell.length_b   1.000
_cell.length_c   1.000
_cell.angle_alpha   90.00
_cell.angle_beta   90.00
_cell.angle_gamma   90.00
#
_symmetry.space_group_name_H-M   'P 1'
#
loop_
_entity.id
_entity.type
_entity.pdbx_description
1 polymer ?
#
loop_
_entity_poly.entity_id
_entity_poly.type
_entity_poly.pdbx_seq_one_letter_code
_entity_poly.pdbx_strand_id
1 'polypeptide(L)' 'MLLELSAVEARDVKQALDTALRTLLEEISQTDQPPYRDLLRERYERLDQLNRRLDMTLEGDQVYA' A
#
# COMPACT_ATOMS: atom_id res chain seq x y z
N MET A 1 6.95 -9.66 -16.66
CA MET A 1 5.65 -9.18 -17.16
C MET A 1 5.06 -8.34 -16.04
N LEU A 2 5.07 -7.01 -16.18
CA LEU A 2 4.26 -6.15 -15.32
C LEU A 2 2.81 -6.37 -15.78
N LEU A 3 1.96 -6.91 -14.91
CA LEU A 3 0.53 -6.98 -15.20
C LEU A 3 0.04 -5.52 -15.33
N GLU A 4 -0.37 -5.12 -16.53
CA GLU A 4 -1.12 -3.89 -16.69
C GLU A 4 -2.49 -4.12 -16.04
N LEU A 5 -2.63 -3.65 -14.81
CA LEU A 5 -3.91 -3.63 -14.12
C LEU A 5 -4.82 -2.67 -14.89
N SER A 6 -6.06 -3.08 -15.14
CA SER A 6 -7.08 -2.12 -15.55
C SER A 6 -7.26 -1.05 -14.48
N ALA A 7 -7.75 0.14 -14.85
CA ALA A 7 -8.00 1.22 -13.90
C ALA A 7 -8.91 0.81 -12.73
N VAL A 8 -9.84 -0.13 -12.95
CA VAL A 8 -10.71 -0.69 -11.90
C VAL A 8 -9.91 -1.58 -10.96
N GLU A 9 -9.14 -2.54 -11.49
CA GLU A 9 -8.32 -3.43 -10.67
C GLU A 9 -7.25 -2.66 -9.89
N ALA A 10 -6.66 -1.62 -10.47
CA ALA A 10 -5.70 -0.76 -9.80
C ALA A 10 -6.34 0.02 -8.63
N ARG A 11 -7.60 0.47 -8.77
CA ARG A 11 -8.36 1.09 -7.67
C ARG A 11 -8.70 0.10 -6.57
N ASP A 12 -9.11 -1.11 -6.91
CA ASP A 12 -9.42 -2.17 -5.94
C ASP A 12 -8.16 -2.55 -5.14
N VAL A 13 -7.03 -2.71 -5.82
CA VAL A 13 -5.73 -2.98 -5.18
C VAL A 13 -5.32 -1.82 -4.28
N LYS A 14 -5.50 -0.57 -4.72
CA LYS A 14 -5.24 0.62 -3.89
C LYS A 14 -6.09 0.60 -2.62
N GLN A 15 -7.39 0.35 -2.73
CA GLN A 15 -8.27 0.29 -1.56
C GLN A 15 -7.86 -0.83 -0.59
N ALA A 16 -7.46 -1.98 -1.11
CA ALA A 16 -6.95 -3.08 -0.29
C ALA A 16 -5.64 -2.70 0.43
N LEU A 17 -4.73 -1.99 -0.24
CA LEU A 17 -3.48 -1.51 0.34
C LEU A 17 -3.71 -0.45 1.42
N ASP A 18 -4.58 0.53 1.16
CA ASP A 18 -4.95 1.56 2.14
C ASP A 18 -5.52 0.92 3.41
N THR A 19 -6.35 -0.11 3.25
CA THR A 19 -6.90 -0.87 4.38
C THR A 19 -5.80 -1.60 5.14
N ALA A 20 -4.92 -2.33 4.44
CA ALA A 20 -3.81 -3.06 5.05
C ALA A 20 -2.82 -2.13 5.77
N LEU A 21 -2.54 -0.95 5.22
CA LEU A 21 -1.67 0.06 5.82
C LEU A 21 -2.25 0.59 7.13
N ARG A 22 -3.57 0.84 7.19
CA ARG A 22 -4.24 1.25 8.43
C ARG A 22 -4.16 0.16 9.50
N THR A 23 -4.46 -1.09 9.14
CA THR A 23 -4.35 -2.23 10.06
C THR A 23 -2.92 -2.39 10.59
N LEU A 24 -1.90 -2.23 9.75
CA LEU A 24 -0.50 -2.29 10.19
C LEU A 24 -0.14 -1.17 11.15
N LEU A 25 -0.64 0.06 10.94
CA LEU A 25 -0.42 1.15 11.89
C LEU A 25 -1.06 0.87 13.26
N GLU A 26 -2.26 0.29 13.26
CA GLU A 26 -2.93 -0.15 14.48
C GLU A 26 -2.10 -1.23 15.20
N GLU A 27 -1.64 -2.25 14.49
CA GLU A 27 -0.78 -3.31 15.04
C GLU A 27 0.55 -2.77 15.59
N ILE A 28 1.21 -1.86 14.86
CA ILE A 28 2.44 -1.18 15.31
C ILE A 28 2.20 -0.39 16.59
N SER A 29 1.05 0.26 16.72
CA SER A 29 0.69 1.07 17.89
C SER A 29 0.39 0.22 19.13
N GLN A 30 -0.08 -1.01 18.93
CA GLN A 30 -0.45 -1.95 20.00
C GLN A 30 0.72 -2.89 20.37
N THR A 31 1.80 -2.90 19.60
CA THR A 31 2.94 -3.79 19.83
C THR A 31 3.97 -3.17 20.78
N ASP A 32 4.13 -3.78 21.95
CA ASP A 32 5.15 -3.41 22.94
C ASP A 32 6.50 -4.14 22.75
N GLN A 33 6.58 -5.12 21.84
CA GLN A 33 7.80 -5.87 21.55
C GLN A 33 8.63 -5.18 20.46
N PRO A 34 9.81 -4.60 20.76
CA PRO A 34 10.58 -3.82 19.79
C PRO A 34 10.93 -4.58 18.49
N PRO A 35 11.40 -5.85 18.54
CA PRO A 35 11.75 -6.57 17.31
C PRO A 35 10.54 -6.83 16.40
N TYR A 36 9.38 -7.12 17.00
CA TYR A 36 8.15 -7.34 16.23
C TYR A 36 7.62 -6.02 15.64
N ARG A 37 7.71 -4.94 16.41
CA ARG A 37 7.34 -3.59 15.96
C ARG A 37 8.18 -3.13 14.77
N ASP A 38 9.49 -3.42 14.77
CA ASP A 38 10.39 -3.06 13.67
C ASP A 38 10.06 -3.87 12.40
N LEU A 39 9.74 -5.16 12.54
CA LEU A 39 9.28 -5.98 11.42
C LEU A 39 7.95 -5.46 10.82
N LEU A 40 7.02 -5.02 11.66
CA LEU A 40 5.77 -4.41 11.20
C LEU A 40 6.02 -3.07 10.48
N ARG A 41 6.97 -2.26 10.96
CA ARG A 41 7.38 -1.01 10.29
C ARG A 41 7.99 -1.25 8.92
N GLU A 42 8.91 -2.21 8.80
CA GLU A 42 9.48 -2.57 7.50
C GLU A 42 8.40 -3.03 6.51
N ARG A 43 7.43 -3.81 6.99
CA ARG A 43 6.29 -4.23 6.18
C ARG A 43 5.44 -3.05 5.74
N TYR A 44 5.16 -2.12 6.66
CA TYR A 44 4.43 -0.90 6.37
C TYR A 44 5.14 -0.08 5.28
N GLU A 45 6.44 0.16 5.40
CA GLU A 45 7.21 0.94 4.43
C GLU A 45 7.18 0.34 3.03
N ARG A 46 7.32 -0.99 2.92
CA ARG A 46 7.25 -1.69 1.62
C ARG A 46 5.87 -1.55 0.96
N LEU A 47 4.80 -1.62 1.76
CA LEU A 47 3.44 -1.47 1.25
C LEU A 47 3.12 -0.01 0.90
N ASP A 48 3.61 0.96 1.68
CA ASP A 48 3.43 2.39 1.41
C ASP A 48 4.15 2.81 0.12
N GLN A 49 5.36 2.28 -0.12
CA GLN A 49 6.06 2.47 -1.40
C GLN A 49 5.26 1.93 -2.58
N LEU A 50 4.61 0.77 -2.42
CA LEU A 50 3.76 0.20 -3.47
C LEU A 50 2.49 1.02 -3.68
N ASN A 51 1.87 1.52 -2.60
CA ASN A 51 0.69 2.38 -2.65
C ASN A 51 0.97 3.68 -3.43
N ARG A 52 2.08 4.36 -3.12
CA ARG A 52 2.50 5.59 -3.82
C ARG A 52 2.79 5.35 -5.31
N ARG A 53 3.35 4.18 -5.65
CA ARG A 53 3.57 3.82 -7.06
C ARG A 53 2.26 3.60 -7.80
N LEU A 54 1.26 3.01 -7.15
CA LEU A 54 -0.08 2.87 -7.73
C LEU A 54 -0.77 4.23 -7.89
N ASP A 55 -0.59 5.15 -6.96
CA ASP A 55 -1.09 6.53 -7.10
C ASP A 55 -0.57 7.20 -8.37
N MET A 56 0.75 7.15 -8.59
CA MET A 56 1.35 7.73 -9.78
C MET A 56 0.83 7.09 -11.08
N THR A 57 0.63 5.77 -11.08
CA THR A 57 0.07 5.06 -12.24
C THR A 57 -1.39 5.46 -12.50
N LEU A 58 -2.21 5.54 -11.45
CA LEU A 58 -3.62 5.92 -11.55
C LEU A 58 -3.82 7.40 -11.94
N GLU A 59 -2.97 8.29 -11.44
CA GLU A 59 -2.95 9.70 -11.86
C GLU A 59 -2.51 9.83 -13.33
N GLY A 60 -1.49 9.07 -13.75
CA GLY A 60 -1.05 9.04 -15.14
C GLY A 60 -2.15 8.55 -16.10
N ASP A 61 -2.87 7.49 -15.72
CA ASP A 61 -3.97 6.95 -16.53
C ASP A 61 -5.17 7.91 -16.64
N GLN A 62 -5.43 8.72 -15.60
CA GLN A 62 -6.46 9.77 -15.63
C GLN A 62 -6.11 10.97 -16.51
N VAL A 63 -4.83 11.23 -16.78
CA VAL A 63 -4.38 12.36 -17.63
C VAL A 63 -4.47 12.04 -19.12
N TYR A 64 -4.50 10.74 -19.49
CA TYR A 64 -4.55 10.28 -20.89
C TYR A 64 -5.89 9.63 -21.31
N ALA A 65 -6.86 9.49 -20.40
CA ALA A 65 -8.22 9.01 -20.67
C ALA A 65 -9.20 10.18 -20.92
#